data_AF-A0A142Y1P7-F1
#
_entry.id   AF-A0A142Y1P7-F1
#
_cell.length_a   1.000
_cell.length_b   1.000
_cell.length_c   1.000
_cell.angle_alpha   90.00
_cell.angle_beta   90.00
_cell.angle_gamma   90.00
#
_symmetry.space_group_name_H-M   'P 1'
#
loop_
_entity.id
_entity.type
_entity.pdbx_description
1 polymer ?
#
loop_
_entity_poly.entity_id
_entity_poly.type
_entity_poly.pdbx_seq_one_letter_code
_entity_poly.pdbx_strand_id
1 'polypeptide(L)'
;MKAGATKSNGWVRGGMRWGTLAMGLLLTSVSAGAAQAGNVSAKISGGSLFLYGDRTDNTVLIESNASGQIRVVGGVSGSGEATTINGSNAPVDLQGWNNGIYAYLYEGNDSVTLLSGNVLGAVHLDLGAGEDDVVLGASAPELSEASLIEAILSGLLPADPEVIAESGSLQLQRTLVVLGVQGNDQVTISNTLVRGRTTLDLGGGNDNVFVGTVSDTNTTDFQDYLVIVPGSGQDAVLVNGVSVARDLLIDDPSDAADIGVFDTEVGQNLFVFSSLGADNISINNVLVASLAKVIAKEGDDYVSINNLMANRMELFLGIGNDLFEGSGIMLDRLWTYLESGDDRMDLSSSQVNTQFVYGAGGNDSITLSGCSGTDATVYGDGGNDTLSTPANGIQNVRFYSIESRL
;
A
#
# COMPACT_ATOMS: atom_id res chain seq x y z
N MET A 1 -0.13 -52.00 8.61
CA MET A 1 -0.86 -50.77 8.95
C MET A 1 -0.04 -49.98 9.97
N LYS A 2 0.74 -49.02 9.51
CA LYS A 2 1.40 -47.98 10.34
C LYS A 2 1.08 -46.67 9.65
N ALA A 3 0.25 -45.84 10.27
CA ALA A 3 -0.04 -44.50 9.80
C ALA A 3 1.25 -43.69 9.82
N GLY A 4 1.75 -43.32 8.64
CA GLY A 4 2.86 -42.40 8.48
C GLY A 4 2.33 -40.98 8.60
N ALA A 5 2.56 -40.35 9.74
CA ALA A 5 2.35 -38.91 9.89
C ALA A 5 3.25 -38.18 8.87
N THR A 6 2.64 -37.57 7.88
CA THR A 6 3.27 -36.56 7.03
C THR A 6 3.67 -35.40 7.94
N LYS A 7 4.98 -35.24 8.14
CA LYS A 7 5.53 -34.02 8.71
C LYS A 7 5.27 -32.92 7.70
N SER A 8 4.30 -32.05 7.97
CA SER A 8 4.24 -30.75 7.32
C SER A 8 5.60 -30.09 7.57
N ASN A 9 6.29 -29.74 6.50
CA ASN A 9 7.49 -28.93 6.60
C ASN A 9 7.03 -27.56 7.08
N GLY A 10 7.04 -27.38 8.40
CA GLY A 10 6.93 -26.08 9.02
C GLY A 10 8.03 -25.22 8.43
N TRP A 11 7.67 -24.43 7.42
CA TRP A 11 8.36 -23.21 7.08
C TRP A 11 8.30 -22.39 8.35
N VAL A 12 9.36 -22.51 9.14
CA VAL A 12 9.70 -21.56 10.18
C VAL A 12 9.65 -20.23 9.46
N ARG A 13 8.56 -19.48 9.70
CA ARG A 13 8.53 -18.04 9.45
C ARG A 13 9.85 -17.56 10.03
N GLY A 14 10.83 -17.33 9.16
CA GLY A 14 12.03 -16.61 9.50
C GLY A 14 11.47 -15.24 9.79
N GLY A 15 11.02 -15.08 11.03
CA GLY A 15 10.41 -13.86 11.49
C GLY A 15 11.48 -12.83 11.25
N MET A 16 11.35 -12.09 10.15
CA MET A 16 11.44 -10.65 10.26
C MET A 16 10.41 -10.31 11.33
N ARG A 17 10.83 -10.47 12.59
CA ARG A 17 10.48 -9.53 13.63
C ARG A 17 10.92 -8.23 13.00
N TRP A 18 9.99 -7.57 12.31
CA TRP A 18 9.86 -6.14 12.38
C TRP A 18 9.79 -5.88 13.87
N GLY A 19 10.96 -5.87 14.53
CA GLY A 19 11.09 -5.11 15.73
C GLY A 19 10.70 -3.75 15.22
N THR A 20 9.48 -3.34 15.54
CA THR A 20 9.11 -1.94 15.66
C THR A 20 10.36 -1.33 16.25
N LEU A 21 11.19 -0.72 15.41
CA LEU A 21 12.25 0.14 15.88
C LEU A 21 11.43 1.30 16.40
N ALA A 22 10.86 1.10 17.59
CA ALA A 22 10.68 2.13 18.58
C ALA A 22 12.09 2.65 18.75
N MET A 23 12.50 3.50 17.80
CA MET A 23 13.52 4.47 17.99
C MET A 23 12.97 5.22 19.19
N GLY A 24 13.46 4.82 20.36
CA GLY A 24 13.15 5.41 21.63
C GLY A 24 13.68 6.82 21.58
N LEU A 25 13.00 7.67 20.81
CA LEU A 25 13.00 9.09 21.01
C LEU A 25 12.48 9.20 22.42
N LEU A 26 13.41 9.48 23.33
CA LEU A 26 13.10 9.81 24.71
C LEU A 26 12.32 11.12 24.63
N LEU A 27 11.02 11.01 24.33
CA LEU A 27 10.03 12.04 24.51
C LEU A 27 9.98 12.22 26.03
N THR A 28 10.92 13.02 26.54
CA THR A 28 10.73 13.67 27.82
C THR A 28 9.38 14.33 27.70
N SER A 29 8.39 13.78 28.41
CA SER A 29 7.00 14.21 28.35
C SER A 29 6.96 15.72 28.43
N VAL A 30 6.87 16.38 27.28
CA VAL A 30 6.35 17.74 27.25
C VAL A 30 4.97 17.51 27.81
N SER A 31 4.73 17.99 29.02
CA SER A 31 3.39 17.98 29.57
C SER A 31 2.57 18.74 28.55
N ALA A 32 1.82 18.01 27.72
CA ALA A 32 0.81 18.58 26.87
C ALA A 32 -0.14 19.26 27.84
N GLY A 33 0.06 20.57 28.06
CA GLY A 33 -0.98 21.38 28.65
C GLY A 33 -2.16 21.14 27.73
N ALA A 34 -3.22 20.52 28.25
CA ALA A 34 -4.34 20.04 27.45
C ALA A 34 -4.66 21.09 26.40
N ALA A 35 -4.38 20.76 25.14
CA ALA A 35 -4.69 21.66 24.05
C ALA A 35 -6.19 21.97 24.15
N GLN A 36 -6.54 23.23 23.89
CA GLN A 36 -7.95 23.59 23.80
C GLN A 36 -8.58 22.73 22.71
N ALA A 37 -9.74 22.13 22.95
CA ALA A 37 -10.42 21.32 21.94
C ALA A 37 -10.52 22.06 20.59
N GLY A 38 -10.23 21.36 19.50
CA GLY A 38 -10.10 21.89 18.15
C GLY A 38 -8.84 22.72 17.92
N ASN A 39 -7.74 22.51 18.65
CA ASN A 39 -6.50 23.27 18.46
C ASN A 39 -5.28 22.39 18.20
N VAL A 40 -4.60 22.66 17.08
CA VAL A 40 -3.29 22.12 16.76
C VAL A 40 -2.19 23.11 17.18
N SER A 41 -1.25 22.67 18.01
CA SER A 41 -0.04 23.44 18.30
C SER A 41 1.00 23.23 17.21
N ALA A 42 1.43 24.31 16.56
CA ALA A 42 2.43 24.29 15.50
C ALA A 42 3.68 25.09 15.91
N LYS A 43 4.86 24.47 15.82
CA LYS A 43 6.14 25.14 16.13
C LYS A 43 7.30 24.63 15.28
N ILE A 44 8.31 25.47 15.09
CA ILE A 44 9.60 25.04 14.53
C ILE A 44 10.59 24.75 15.66
N SER A 45 11.23 23.58 15.62
CA SER A 45 12.33 23.24 16.51
C SER A 45 13.41 22.46 15.76
N GLY A 46 14.66 22.89 15.89
CA GLY A 46 15.78 22.27 15.17
C GLY A 46 15.57 22.22 13.64
N GLY A 47 14.89 23.22 13.07
CA GLY A 47 14.56 23.29 11.65
C GLY A 47 13.37 22.45 11.20
N SER A 48 12.75 21.66 12.08
CA SER A 48 11.61 20.80 11.75
C SER A 48 10.30 21.41 12.24
N LEU A 49 9.22 21.22 11.48
CA LEU A 49 7.87 21.52 11.92
C LEU A 49 7.38 20.41 12.83
N PHE A 50 6.85 20.78 13.99
CA PHE A 50 6.13 19.91 14.91
C PHE A 50 4.69 20.39 15.04
N LEU A 51 3.75 19.48 14.80
CA LEU A 51 2.32 19.64 14.99
C LEU A 51 1.87 18.69 16.10
N TYR A 52 1.07 19.21 17.04
CA TYR A 52 0.45 18.42 18.10
C TYR A 52 -1.04 18.74 18.12
N GLY A 53 -1.87 17.76 17.78
CA GLY A 53 -3.32 17.83 17.87
C GLY A 53 -3.81 17.59 19.30
N ASP A 54 -5.12 17.39 19.42
CA ASP A 54 -5.79 17.16 20.69
C ASP A 54 -6.51 15.80 20.75
N ARG A 55 -7.81 15.76 21.03
CA ARG A 55 -8.61 14.52 21.02
C ARG A 55 -9.90 14.69 20.23
N THR A 56 -9.90 15.72 19.40
CA THR A 56 -11.02 16.11 18.56
C THR A 56 -10.48 16.21 17.15
N ASP A 57 -11.37 16.04 16.18
CA ASP A 57 -11.05 16.13 14.76
C ASP A 57 -10.19 17.38 14.45
N ASN A 58 -9.04 17.17 13.84
CA ASN A 58 -8.14 18.25 13.42
C ASN A 58 -7.91 18.19 11.91
N THR A 59 -8.20 19.28 11.20
CA THR A 59 -7.89 19.42 9.78
C THR A 59 -6.74 20.40 9.60
N VAL A 60 -5.64 19.95 9.00
CA VAL A 60 -4.42 20.74 8.82
C VAL A 60 -3.95 20.69 7.37
N LEU A 61 -3.81 21.88 6.77
CA LEU A 61 -3.14 22.08 5.50
C LEU A 61 -1.74 22.66 5.74
N ILE A 62 -0.73 22.04 5.13
CA ILE A 62 0.67 22.43 5.23
C ILE A 62 1.17 22.86 3.86
N GLU A 63 1.62 24.11 3.77
CA GLU A 63 2.16 24.69 2.55
C GLU A 63 3.63 25.08 2.77
N SER A 64 4.52 24.49 1.98
CA SER A 64 5.91 24.94 1.93
C SER A 64 6.01 26.22 1.11
N ASN A 65 6.79 27.19 1.56
CA ASN A 65 7.14 28.34 0.72
C ASN A 65 8.65 28.37 0.44
N ALA A 66 9.03 29.05 -0.65
CA ALA A 66 10.40 29.05 -1.18
C ALA A 66 11.45 29.69 -0.25
N SER A 67 11.06 30.20 0.93
CA SER A 67 11.88 31.06 1.79
C SER A 67 12.36 30.38 3.08
N GLY A 68 12.21 29.06 3.21
CA GLY A 68 12.43 28.38 4.51
C GLY A 68 11.39 28.75 5.56
N GLN A 69 10.23 29.21 5.09
CA GLN A 69 9.03 29.39 5.89
C GLN A 69 8.02 28.31 5.47
N ILE A 70 7.21 27.91 6.43
CA ILE A 70 6.12 26.97 6.24
C ILE A 70 4.85 27.63 6.76
N ARG A 71 3.78 27.52 5.99
CA ARG A 71 2.45 27.99 6.38
C ARG A 71 1.63 26.80 6.81
N VAL A 72 0.96 26.94 7.95
CA VAL A 72 0.05 25.94 8.50
C VAL A 72 -1.33 26.58 8.61
N VAL A 73 -2.32 25.94 8.02
CA VAL A 73 -3.71 26.41 7.99
C VAL A 73 -4.58 25.37 8.68
N GLY A 74 -5.42 25.82 9.61
CA GLY A 74 -6.47 24.98 10.18
C GLY A 74 -7.69 24.98 9.28
N GLY A 75 -8.25 23.81 9.03
CA GLY A 75 -9.47 23.62 8.24
C GLY A 75 -10.72 23.49 9.10
N VAL A 76 -11.81 23.04 8.48
CA VAL A 76 -13.03 22.62 9.16
C VAL A 76 -13.10 21.11 9.10
N SER A 77 -13.25 20.47 10.26
CA SER A 77 -13.35 19.02 10.38
C SER A 77 -14.64 18.45 9.78
N GLY A 78 -14.70 17.11 9.64
CA GLY A 78 -15.91 16.42 9.22
C GLY A 78 -17.12 16.64 10.15
N SER A 79 -16.88 16.93 11.43
CA SER A 79 -17.92 17.30 12.40
C SER A 79 -18.37 18.77 12.30
N GLY A 80 -17.70 19.58 11.47
CA GLY A 80 -18.04 21.00 11.24
C GLY A 80 -17.36 21.98 12.19
N GLU A 81 -16.52 21.50 13.11
CA GLU A 81 -15.75 22.36 14.02
C GLU A 81 -14.46 22.84 13.34
N ALA A 82 -14.15 24.12 13.51
CA ALA A 82 -12.94 24.73 12.95
C ALA A 82 -11.71 24.34 13.78
N THR A 83 -10.67 23.86 13.10
CA THR A 83 -9.35 23.65 13.68
C THR A 83 -8.63 24.98 13.78
N THR A 84 -8.19 25.34 14.98
CA THR A 84 -7.31 26.49 15.22
C THR A 84 -5.84 26.06 15.21
N ILE A 85 -4.96 26.94 14.72
CA ILE A 85 -3.51 26.74 14.81
C ILE A 85 -2.95 27.72 15.84
N ASN A 86 -2.37 27.20 16.92
CA ASN A 86 -1.89 28.01 18.05
C ASN A 86 -2.95 28.99 18.60
N GLY A 87 -4.22 28.57 18.65
CA GLY A 87 -5.37 29.32 19.15
C GLY A 87 -5.96 30.33 18.16
N SER A 88 -5.49 30.32 16.91
CA SER A 88 -5.91 31.25 15.85
C SER A 88 -6.61 30.50 14.71
N ASN A 89 -7.70 31.08 14.19
CA ASN A 89 -8.34 30.64 12.94
C ASN A 89 -7.60 31.15 11.68
N ALA A 90 -6.72 32.15 11.83
CA ALA A 90 -5.92 32.63 10.72
C ALA A 90 -4.70 31.71 10.48
N PRO A 91 -4.25 31.53 9.23
CA PRO A 91 -3.02 30.83 8.88
C PRO A 91 -1.83 31.27 9.73
N VAL A 92 -0.99 30.31 10.13
CA VAL A 92 0.24 30.57 10.89
C VAL A 92 1.45 30.36 10.01
N ASP A 93 2.21 31.43 9.85
CA ASP A 93 3.42 31.51 9.07
C ASP A 93 4.64 31.32 9.99
N LEU A 94 5.34 30.19 9.84
CA LEU A 94 6.46 29.79 10.71
C LEU A 94 7.80 29.88 9.98
N GLN A 95 8.75 30.59 10.58
CA GLN A 95 10.09 30.83 10.02
C GLN A 95 11.11 29.79 10.47
N GLY A 96 12.14 29.56 9.64
CA GLY A 96 13.29 28.71 9.99
C GLY A 96 13.07 27.22 9.74
N TRP A 97 12.07 26.86 8.95
CA TRP A 97 11.84 25.49 8.52
C TRP A 97 12.82 25.10 7.40
N ASN A 98 13.61 24.05 7.64
CA ASN A 98 14.61 23.54 6.70
C ASN A 98 14.94 22.05 6.89
N ASN A 99 14.08 21.32 7.59
CA ASN A 99 14.26 19.89 7.87
C ASN A 99 12.95 19.12 7.66
N GLY A 100 12.44 18.43 8.69
CA GLY A 100 11.30 17.51 8.55
C GLY A 100 9.95 18.11 8.98
N ILE A 101 8.92 17.28 8.90
CA ILE A 101 7.56 17.53 9.41
C ILE A 101 7.20 16.36 10.31
N TYR A 102 6.75 16.65 11.52
CA TYR A 102 6.31 15.67 12.51
C TYR A 102 4.94 16.09 13.02
N ALA A 103 3.91 15.29 12.77
CA ALA A 103 2.56 15.52 13.26
C ALA A 103 2.15 14.38 14.20
N TYR A 104 1.56 14.74 15.33
CA TYR A 104 1.02 13.82 16.34
C TYR A 104 -0.38 14.31 16.71
N LEU A 105 -1.43 13.72 16.15
CA LEU A 105 -2.80 14.24 16.25
C LEU A 105 -3.69 13.50 17.29
N TYR A 106 -3.29 12.28 17.63
CA TYR A 106 -3.76 11.47 18.77
C TYR A 106 -5.14 10.81 18.65
N GLU A 107 -6.25 11.53 18.84
CA GLU A 107 -7.61 10.97 18.79
C GLU A 107 -8.50 11.93 17.98
N GLY A 108 -9.50 11.40 17.30
CA GLY A 108 -10.43 12.19 16.47
C GLY A 108 -10.25 11.87 15.00
N ASN A 109 -11.18 12.33 14.16
CA ASN A 109 -11.07 12.12 12.71
C ASN A 109 -10.21 13.24 12.12
N ASP A 110 -8.92 12.96 11.96
CA ASP A 110 -7.93 13.95 11.58
C ASP A 110 -7.72 14.00 10.07
N SER A 111 -7.27 15.16 9.56
CA SER A 111 -6.92 15.31 8.15
C SER A 111 -5.63 16.11 8.01
N VAL A 112 -4.67 15.56 7.26
CA VAL A 112 -3.38 16.22 6.97
C VAL A 112 -3.16 16.28 5.47
N THR A 113 -3.12 17.49 4.93
CA THR A 113 -2.79 17.74 3.53
C THR A 113 -1.43 18.43 3.39
N LEU A 114 -0.56 17.87 2.53
CA LEU A 114 0.72 18.47 2.13
C LEU A 114 0.78 18.53 0.59
N LEU A 115 0.56 19.72 0.04
CA LEU A 115 0.34 19.91 -1.41
C LEU A 115 1.60 19.70 -2.24
N SER A 116 2.59 20.58 -2.09
CA SER A 116 3.83 20.54 -2.84
C SER A 116 4.97 21.18 -2.07
N GLY A 117 6.21 20.88 -2.48
CA GLY A 117 7.37 21.40 -1.79
C GLY A 117 8.58 20.50 -1.81
N ASN A 118 9.64 20.96 -1.14
CA ASN A 118 10.83 20.17 -0.89
C ASN A 118 11.05 20.03 0.62
N VAL A 119 10.76 18.85 1.17
CA VAL A 119 10.99 18.53 2.59
C VAL A 119 12.37 17.86 2.71
N LEU A 120 13.33 18.57 3.30
CA LEU A 120 14.71 18.08 3.45
C LEU A 120 14.84 16.96 4.49
N GLY A 121 13.94 16.95 5.49
CA GLY A 121 13.89 15.95 6.55
C GLY A 121 12.94 14.80 6.25
N ALA A 122 12.64 14.02 7.29
CA ALA A 122 11.58 13.02 7.25
C ALA A 122 10.21 13.70 7.38
N VAL A 123 9.19 13.05 6.84
CA VAL A 123 7.77 13.32 7.16
C VAL A 123 7.29 12.16 8.01
N HIS A 124 6.79 12.47 9.20
CA HIS A 124 6.24 11.49 10.14
C HIS A 124 4.88 12.00 10.59
N LEU A 125 3.82 11.26 10.23
CA LEU A 125 2.45 11.55 10.61
C LEU A 125 1.99 10.42 11.51
N ASP A 126 1.67 10.72 12.76
CA ASP A 126 1.08 9.83 13.74
C ASP A 126 -0.33 10.38 14.01
N LEU A 127 -1.31 9.77 13.34
CA LEU A 127 -2.69 10.23 13.28
C LEU A 127 -3.41 9.80 14.56
N GLY A 128 -3.17 8.57 14.97
CA GLY A 128 -3.68 8.01 16.23
C GLY A 128 -4.95 7.21 15.97
N ALA A 129 -6.01 7.42 16.76
CA ALA A 129 -7.27 6.71 16.59
C ALA A 129 -8.37 7.64 16.07
N GLY A 130 -9.12 7.17 15.07
CA GLY A 130 -10.14 7.93 14.36
C GLY A 130 -10.18 7.52 12.90
N GLU A 131 -11.14 8.06 12.14
CA GLU A 131 -11.13 7.92 10.69
C GLU A 131 -10.30 9.06 10.10
N ASP A 132 -9.03 8.78 9.78
CA ASP A 132 -8.06 9.82 9.43
C ASP A 132 -7.85 9.92 7.91
N ASP A 133 -7.55 11.11 7.40
CA ASP A 133 -7.31 11.37 5.97
C ASP A 133 -5.95 12.04 5.74
N VAL A 134 -5.08 11.40 4.95
CA VAL A 134 -3.76 11.94 4.58
C VAL A 134 -3.68 12.12 3.08
N VAL A 135 -3.39 13.36 2.65
CA VAL A 135 -3.20 13.70 1.24
C VAL A 135 -1.82 14.30 1.02
N LEU A 136 -0.96 13.59 0.30
CA LEU A 136 0.41 14.00 -0.02
C LEU A 136 0.61 14.19 -1.52
N GLY A 137 1.24 15.32 -1.87
CA GLY A 137 1.63 15.63 -3.24
C GLY A 137 0.46 15.92 -4.18
N ALA A 138 -0.73 16.14 -3.63
CA ALA A 138 -1.82 16.67 -4.41
C ALA A 138 -1.36 17.96 -5.07
N SER A 139 -1.45 18.02 -6.41
CA SER A 139 -1.55 19.31 -7.06
C SER A 139 -2.65 20.05 -6.32
N ALA A 140 -2.36 21.26 -5.81
CA ALA A 140 -3.38 22.12 -5.21
C ALA A 140 -4.64 21.92 -6.03
N PRO A 141 -5.76 21.47 -5.42
CA PRO A 141 -6.89 21.02 -6.18
C PRO A 141 -7.10 22.02 -7.29
N GLU A 142 -7.31 21.56 -8.53
CA GLU A 142 -7.98 22.42 -9.50
C GLU A 142 -9.38 22.64 -8.92
N LEU A 143 -9.42 23.44 -7.85
CA LEU A 143 -10.59 24.01 -7.28
C LEU A 143 -11.10 24.76 -8.48
N SER A 144 -12.14 24.20 -9.09
CA SER A 144 -12.96 24.96 -10.02
C SER A 144 -13.16 26.34 -9.38
N GLU A 145 -13.21 27.42 -10.17
CA GLU A 145 -13.42 28.76 -9.59
C GLU A 145 -14.59 28.76 -8.57
N ALA A 146 -15.59 27.89 -8.76
CA ALA A 146 -16.68 27.64 -7.80
C ALA A 146 -16.23 27.08 -6.43
N SER A 147 -15.32 26.11 -6.38
CA SER A 147 -14.79 25.52 -5.14
C SER A 147 -13.82 26.46 -4.42
N LEU A 148 -13.06 27.27 -5.16
CA LEU A 148 -12.27 28.37 -4.58
C LEU A 148 -13.18 29.41 -3.95
N ILE A 149 -14.28 29.77 -4.63
CA ILE A 149 -15.27 30.72 -4.12
C ILE A 149 -15.93 30.18 -2.84
N GLU A 150 -16.25 28.88 -2.75
CA GLU A 150 -16.83 28.28 -1.55
C GLU A 150 -15.82 28.14 -0.40
N ALA A 151 -14.55 27.80 -0.69
CA ALA A 151 -13.46 27.80 0.29
C ALA A 151 -13.11 29.22 0.81
N ILE A 152 -13.19 30.23 -0.05
CA ILE A 152 -13.01 31.65 0.33
C ILE A 152 -14.24 32.16 1.12
N LEU A 153 -15.46 31.79 0.73
CA LEU A 153 -16.70 32.20 1.41
C LEU A 153 -16.90 31.51 2.76
N SER A 154 -16.38 30.29 2.94
CA SER A 154 -16.35 29.58 4.22
C SER A 154 -15.20 30.03 5.14
N GLY A 155 -14.29 30.88 4.65
CA GLY A 155 -13.14 31.36 5.41
C GLY A 155 -12.01 30.33 5.53
N LEU A 156 -12.07 29.23 4.77
CA LEU A 156 -11.02 28.21 4.68
C LEU A 156 -9.74 28.73 4.01
N LEU A 157 -9.85 29.76 3.16
CA LEU A 157 -8.71 30.40 2.49
C LEU A 157 -8.71 31.92 2.74
N PRO A 158 -7.54 32.56 2.96
CA PRO A 158 -7.44 34.01 3.04
C PRO A 158 -7.94 34.64 1.72
N ALA A 159 -8.55 35.82 1.81
CA ALA A 159 -9.18 36.55 0.70
C ALA A 159 -8.20 36.99 -0.44
N ASP A 160 -6.94 36.55 -0.37
CA ASP A 160 -5.91 36.84 -1.34
C ASP A 160 -5.36 35.50 -1.91
N PRO A 161 -5.93 35.00 -3.03
CA PRO A 161 -5.58 33.69 -3.60
C PRO A 161 -4.24 33.67 -4.36
N GLU A 162 -3.36 34.65 -4.17
CA GLU A 162 -2.10 34.79 -4.94
C GLU A 162 -1.01 33.76 -4.55
N VAL A 163 -1.33 32.73 -3.76
CA VAL A 163 -0.42 31.63 -3.42
C VAL A 163 -1.13 30.29 -3.61
N ILE A 164 -1.66 30.02 -4.80
CA ILE A 164 -1.94 28.63 -5.18
C ILE A 164 -0.62 28.11 -5.75
N ALA A 165 -0.02 27.16 -5.02
CA ALA A 165 1.26 26.56 -5.33
C ALA A 165 1.36 26.23 -6.83
N GLU A 166 2.47 26.64 -7.45
CA GLU A 166 2.85 26.09 -8.76
C GLU A 166 2.71 24.57 -8.69
N SER A 167 2.21 23.96 -9.77
CA SER A 167 1.97 22.52 -9.97
C SER A 167 3.26 21.69 -9.90
N GLY A 168 3.97 21.79 -8.78
CA GLY A 168 5.20 21.08 -8.47
C GLY A 168 4.91 19.76 -7.78
N SER A 169 5.80 18.80 -7.98
CA SER A 169 5.80 17.57 -7.20
C SER A 169 6.20 17.82 -5.75
N LEU A 170 5.66 17.02 -4.84
CA LEU A 170 6.17 16.95 -3.48
C LEU A 170 7.47 16.13 -3.48
N GLN A 171 8.56 16.70 -3.00
CA GLN A 171 9.85 16.02 -2.87
C GLN A 171 10.20 15.81 -1.41
N LEU A 172 10.26 14.54 -1.00
CA LEU A 172 10.71 14.14 0.32
C LEU A 172 12.13 13.59 0.20
N GLN A 173 13.11 14.27 0.80
CA GLN A 173 14.52 13.88 0.69
C GLN A 173 14.87 12.66 1.58
N ARG A 174 13.99 12.29 2.50
CA ARG A 174 14.19 11.18 3.45
C ARG A 174 12.93 10.31 3.54
N THR A 175 12.72 9.70 4.69
CA THR A 175 11.64 8.76 4.98
C THR A 175 10.28 9.46 5.04
N LEU A 176 9.27 8.76 4.55
CA LEU A 176 7.87 9.05 4.81
C LEU A 176 7.31 7.96 5.74
N VAL A 177 6.69 8.37 6.83
CA VAL A 177 5.99 7.48 7.76
C VAL A 177 4.60 8.04 8.00
N VAL A 178 3.57 7.22 7.79
CA VAL A 178 2.18 7.49 8.16
C VAL A 178 1.73 6.35 9.06
N LEU A 179 1.30 6.68 10.27
CA LEU A 179 0.85 5.75 11.30
C LEU A 179 -0.58 6.07 11.71
N GLY A 180 -1.46 5.06 11.64
CA GLY A 180 -2.77 5.01 12.26
C GLY A 180 -2.78 4.00 13.43
N VAL A 181 -3.93 3.83 14.06
CA VAL A 181 -4.13 2.88 15.17
C VAL A 181 -5.44 2.11 15.04
N GLN A 182 -6.56 2.83 15.07
CA GLN A 182 -7.91 2.28 14.93
C GLN A 182 -8.80 3.30 14.22
N GLY A 183 -9.54 2.85 13.22
CA GLY A 183 -10.52 3.61 12.45
C GLY A 183 -10.32 3.41 10.95
N ASN A 184 -11.26 3.90 10.15
CA ASN A 184 -11.22 3.70 8.69
C ASN A 184 -10.38 4.82 8.08
N ASP A 185 -9.09 4.58 7.88
CA ASP A 185 -8.17 5.60 7.41
C ASP A 185 -8.16 5.70 5.88
N GLN A 186 -7.85 6.89 5.38
CA GLN A 186 -7.63 7.17 3.98
C GLN A 186 -6.25 7.77 3.77
N VAL A 187 -5.44 7.17 2.91
CA VAL A 187 -4.12 7.70 2.54
C VAL A 187 -4.00 7.81 1.03
N THR A 188 -3.83 9.04 0.55
CA THR A 188 -3.59 9.39 -0.86
C THR A 188 -2.19 9.97 -1.04
N ILE A 189 -1.35 9.29 -1.81
CA ILE A 189 -0.01 9.78 -2.20
C ILE A 189 0.05 9.87 -3.71
N SER A 190 0.20 11.09 -4.22
CA SER A 190 0.30 11.33 -5.67
C SER A 190 1.39 12.34 -5.99
N ASN A 191 1.92 12.32 -7.21
CA ASN A 191 2.89 13.32 -7.70
C ASN A 191 4.02 13.63 -6.68
N THR A 192 4.53 12.55 -6.08
CA THR A 192 5.48 12.63 -4.96
C THR A 192 6.74 11.85 -5.31
N LEU A 193 7.90 12.45 -5.05
CA LEU A 193 9.20 11.79 -5.05
C LEU A 193 9.65 11.59 -3.60
N VAL A 194 9.76 10.34 -3.15
CA VAL A 194 10.32 9.99 -1.84
C VAL A 194 11.68 9.31 -2.02
N ARG A 195 12.74 9.94 -1.52
CA ARG A 195 14.10 9.38 -1.66
C ARG A 195 14.43 8.32 -0.62
N GLY A 196 13.79 8.36 0.54
CA GLY A 196 13.95 7.36 1.59
C GLY A 196 12.87 6.29 1.54
N ARG A 197 12.90 5.41 2.54
CA ARG A 197 11.84 4.43 2.79
C ARG A 197 10.50 5.10 3.06
N THR A 198 9.43 4.55 2.51
CA THR A 198 8.04 4.86 2.86
C THR A 198 7.45 3.72 3.68
N THR A 199 6.69 4.07 4.72
CA THR A 199 5.91 3.10 5.51
C THR A 199 4.57 3.70 5.83
N LEU A 200 3.51 3.03 5.41
CA LEU A 200 2.12 3.29 5.78
C LEU A 200 1.70 2.12 6.67
N ASP A 201 1.34 2.40 7.91
CA ASP A 201 0.93 1.42 8.93
C ASP A 201 -0.33 1.97 9.61
N LEU A 202 -1.52 1.61 9.14
CA LEU A 202 -2.78 2.29 9.50
C LEU A 202 -3.51 1.62 10.67
N GLY A 203 -3.03 0.44 11.09
CA GLY A 203 -3.42 -0.19 12.33
C GLY A 203 -4.63 -1.09 12.16
N GLY A 204 -5.85 -0.56 12.17
CA GLY A 204 -7.02 -1.40 11.92
C GLY A 204 -8.29 -0.58 11.76
N GLY A 205 -9.30 -1.17 11.16
CA GLY A 205 -10.38 -0.47 10.48
C GLY A 205 -10.38 -0.88 9.02
N ASN A 206 -11.28 -0.31 8.23
CA ASN A 206 -11.35 -0.57 6.79
C ASN A 206 -10.64 0.56 6.06
N ASP A 207 -9.36 0.37 5.78
CA ASP A 207 -8.48 1.43 5.29
C ASP A 207 -8.48 1.52 3.76
N ASN A 208 -8.33 2.74 3.24
CA ASN A 208 -8.24 3.01 1.81
C ASN A 208 -6.90 3.67 1.49
N VAL A 209 -6.01 2.94 0.83
CA VAL A 209 -4.69 3.42 0.43
C VAL A 209 -4.61 3.57 -1.08
N PHE A 210 -4.40 4.79 -1.56
CA PHE A 210 -4.07 5.09 -2.94
C PHE A 210 -2.66 5.67 -3.05
N VAL A 211 -1.78 4.96 -3.75
CA VAL A 211 -0.41 5.42 -4.07
C VAL A 211 -0.25 5.43 -5.57
N GLY A 212 -0.11 6.61 -6.17
CA GLY A 212 -0.05 6.67 -7.62
C GLY A 212 -0.47 7.98 -8.23
N THR A 213 -0.67 7.96 -9.53
CA THR A 213 -1.26 9.07 -10.26
C THR A 213 -2.50 8.62 -11.01
N VAL A 214 -3.46 9.53 -11.13
CA VAL A 214 -4.66 9.33 -11.97
C VAL A 214 -4.40 9.82 -13.40
N SER A 215 -3.19 10.35 -13.66
CA SER A 215 -2.81 11.04 -14.89
C SER A 215 -1.41 10.63 -15.33
N ASP A 216 -1.26 10.32 -16.62
CA ASP A 216 -0.03 9.84 -17.28
C ASP A 216 1.17 10.79 -17.20
N THR A 217 0.98 12.05 -16.79
CA THR A 217 2.05 13.07 -16.84
C THR A 217 2.83 13.23 -15.55
N ASN A 218 2.27 12.79 -14.42
CA ASN A 218 2.93 12.88 -13.12
C ASN A 218 3.35 11.48 -12.69
N THR A 219 4.55 11.35 -12.15
CA THR A 219 5.04 10.08 -11.60
C THR A 219 5.13 10.18 -10.08
N THR A 220 4.67 9.13 -9.40
CA THR A 220 4.99 8.91 -8.00
C THR A 220 6.18 7.94 -7.95
N ASP A 221 7.30 8.40 -7.37
CA ASP A 221 8.59 7.70 -7.39
C ASP A 221 9.10 7.50 -5.96
N PHE A 222 9.39 6.24 -5.61
CA PHE A 222 10.00 5.83 -4.35
C PHE A 222 11.40 5.27 -4.62
N GLN A 223 12.45 6.01 -4.26
CA GLN A 223 13.84 5.63 -4.56
C GLN A 223 14.42 4.57 -3.60
N ASP A 224 13.62 4.03 -2.68
CA ASP A 224 14.01 2.98 -1.74
C ASP A 224 12.87 1.95 -1.63
N TYR A 225 12.36 1.71 -0.42
CA TYR A 225 11.26 0.78 -0.14
C TYR A 225 9.90 1.49 -0.07
N LEU A 226 8.85 0.85 -0.58
CA LEU A 226 7.46 1.18 -0.26
C LEU A 226 6.84 0.02 0.52
N VAL A 227 6.43 0.30 1.76
CA VAL A 227 5.77 -0.66 2.64
C VAL A 227 4.38 -0.14 3.00
N ILE A 228 3.36 -0.93 2.72
CA ILE A 228 1.96 -0.65 3.01
C ILE A 228 1.44 -1.79 3.89
N VAL A 229 0.98 -1.43 5.08
CA VAL A 229 0.36 -2.31 6.07
C VAL A 229 -0.93 -1.60 6.48
N PRO A 230 -2.06 -1.83 5.80
CA PRO A 230 -3.31 -1.15 6.15
C PRO A 230 -3.71 -1.58 7.57
N GLY A 231 -3.92 -2.87 7.79
CA GLY A 231 -3.88 -3.42 9.14
C GLY A 231 -4.93 -4.49 9.31
N SER A 232 -5.77 -4.39 10.33
CA SER A 232 -6.90 -5.31 10.45
C SER A 232 -8.20 -4.70 9.96
N GLY A 233 -8.85 -5.32 8.98
CA GLY A 233 -10.20 -4.97 8.53
C GLY A 233 -10.34 -5.20 7.04
N GLN A 234 -11.42 -4.72 6.44
CA GLN A 234 -11.62 -4.85 5.00
C GLN A 234 -10.94 -3.70 4.28
N ASP A 235 -9.68 -3.92 3.88
CA ASP A 235 -8.82 -2.87 3.35
C ASP A 235 -8.83 -2.84 1.82
N ALA A 236 -8.67 -1.64 1.27
CA ALA A 236 -8.52 -1.40 -0.16
C ALA A 236 -7.18 -0.72 -0.43
N VAL A 237 -6.29 -1.40 -1.14
CA VAL A 237 -4.95 -0.88 -1.49
C VAL A 237 -4.80 -0.80 -3.00
N LEU A 238 -4.60 0.40 -3.54
CA LEU A 238 -4.37 0.65 -4.95
C LEU A 238 -3.03 1.35 -5.17
N VAL A 239 -2.10 0.65 -5.83
CA VAL A 239 -0.83 1.18 -6.32
C VAL A 239 -0.90 1.32 -7.84
N ASN A 240 -0.82 2.53 -8.38
CA ASN A 240 -1.02 2.77 -9.82
C ASN A 240 -0.04 3.79 -10.42
N GLY A 241 0.69 3.42 -11.47
CA GLY A 241 1.60 4.34 -12.14
C GLY A 241 2.81 4.74 -11.26
N VAL A 242 3.32 3.78 -10.48
CA VAL A 242 4.38 4.02 -9.47
C VAL A 242 5.70 3.39 -9.91
N SER A 243 6.82 4.06 -9.58
CA SER A 243 8.15 3.45 -9.61
C SER A 243 8.65 3.24 -8.18
N VAL A 244 9.10 2.03 -7.85
CA VAL A 244 9.73 1.68 -6.57
C VAL A 244 11.11 1.09 -6.86
N ALA A 245 12.18 1.78 -6.48
CA ALA A 245 13.54 1.39 -6.84
C ALA A 245 14.00 0.06 -6.20
N ARG A 246 13.38 -0.35 -5.07
CA ARG A 246 13.70 -1.61 -4.39
C ARG A 246 12.47 -2.51 -4.28
N ASP A 247 11.98 -2.74 -3.05
CA ASP A 247 10.88 -3.64 -2.81
C ASP A 247 9.58 -2.85 -2.58
N LEU A 248 8.51 -3.35 -3.19
CA LEU A 248 7.14 -3.01 -2.86
C LEU A 248 6.59 -4.14 -2.01
N LEU A 249 6.17 -3.82 -0.78
CA LEU A 249 5.51 -4.73 0.15
C LEU A 249 4.13 -4.20 0.47
N ILE A 250 3.11 -5.01 0.21
CA ILE A 250 1.74 -4.86 0.69
C ILE A 250 1.48 -6.06 1.61
N ASP A 251 1.22 -5.82 2.89
CA ASP A 251 0.96 -6.86 3.90
C ASP A 251 -0.34 -6.53 4.62
N ASP A 252 -1.43 -7.16 4.17
CA ASP A 252 -2.76 -7.11 4.75
C ASP A 252 -2.98 -8.34 5.65
N PRO A 253 -2.87 -8.20 6.99
CA PRO A 253 -2.84 -9.32 7.92
C PRO A 253 -4.19 -9.93 8.30
N SER A 254 -5.36 -9.38 7.95
CA SER A 254 -6.65 -9.98 8.33
C SER A 254 -7.87 -9.42 7.61
N ASP A 255 -8.95 -10.20 7.59
CA ASP A 255 -10.19 -9.90 6.87
C ASP A 255 -9.96 -9.82 5.34
N ALA A 256 -11.05 -9.59 4.58
CA ALA A 256 -11.01 -9.63 3.12
C ALA A 256 -10.40 -8.35 2.55
N ALA A 257 -9.48 -8.49 1.60
CA ALA A 257 -8.71 -7.41 1.01
C ALA A 257 -9.00 -7.18 -0.47
N ASP A 258 -9.08 -5.92 -0.90
CA ASP A 258 -9.06 -5.51 -2.32
C ASP A 258 -7.68 -4.88 -2.65
N ILE A 259 -6.76 -5.66 -3.23
CA ILE A 259 -5.39 -5.22 -3.51
C ILE A 259 -5.14 -5.11 -5.02
N GLY A 260 -4.74 -3.93 -5.47
CA GLY A 260 -4.46 -3.60 -6.85
C GLY A 260 -3.06 -3.02 -7.08
N VAL A 261 -2.30 -3.60 -8.01
CA VAL A 261 -1.00 -3.05 -8.47
C VAL A 261 -1.02 -2.92 -10.00
N PHE A 262 -1.04 -1.69 -10.50
CA PHE A 262 -1.22 -1.35 -11.91
C PHE A 262 -0.09 -0.47 -12.42
N ASP A 263 0.36 -0.72 -13.66
CA ASP A 263 1.30 0.15 -14.39
C ASP A 263 2.54 0.55 -13.55
N THR A 264 3.10 -0.43 -12.84
CA THR A 264 4.10 -0.21 -11.79
C THR A 264 5.44 -0.89 -12.12
N GLU A 265 6.55 -0.20 -11.84
CA GLU A 265 7.91 -0.76 -11.93
C GLU A 265 8.51 -0.96 -10.53
N VAL A 266 8.93 -2.19 -10.22
CA VAL A 266 9.55 -2.56 -8.94
C VAL A 266 10.98 -3.08 -9.20
N GLY A 267 11.96 -2.30 -8.76
CA GLY A 267 13.37 -2.49 -9.06
C GLY A 267 14.01 -3.72 -8.43
N GLN A 268 13.36 -4.38 -7.45
CA GLN A 268 13.80 -5.65 -6.89
C GLN A 268 12.64 -6.65 -6.77
N ASN A 269 11.87 -6.60 -5.68
CA ASN A 269 10.85 -7.61 -5.40
C ASN A 269 9.49 -6.98 -5.11
N LEU A 270 8.44 -7.61 -5.64
CA LEU A 270 7.05 -7.33 -5.29
C LEU A 270 6.57 -8.41 -4.32
N PHE A 271 6.08 -7.99 -3.16
CA PHE A 271 5.44 -8.84 -2.17
C PHE A 271 4.02 -8.36 -1.92
N VAL A 272 3.05 -9.23 -2.17
CA VAL A 272 1.64 -9.02 -1.82
C VAL A 272 1.23 -10.16 -0.90
N PHE A 273 0.87 -9.83 0.33
CA PHE A 273 0.36 -10.76 1.31
C PHE A 273 -1.03 -10.28 1.72
N SER A 274 -2.05 -11.10 1.50
CA SER A 274 -3.34 -10.98 2.18
C SER A 274 -3.50 -12.13 3.17
N SER A 275 -4.65 -12.26 3.83
CA SER A 275 -4.76 -13.18 4.97
C SER A 275 -6.06 -13.97 5.11
N LEU A 276 -7.03 -13.50 5.88
CA LEU A 276 -8.21 -14.31 6.21
C LEU A 276 -9.41 -13.69 5.52
N GLY A 277 -10.14 -14.39 4.66
CA GLY A 277 -11.29 -13.81 3.98
C GLY A 277 -11.17 -14.01 2.48
N ALA A 278 -12.23 -13.67 1.74
CA ALA A 278 -12.21 -13.78 0.29
C ALA A 278 -11.49 -12.55 -0.30
N ASP A 279 -10.21 -12.70 -0.60
CA ASP A 279 -9.36 -11.61 -1.08
C ASP A 279 -9.46 -11.46 -2.61
N ASN A 280 -9.27 -10.23 -3.09
CA ASN A 280 -9.23 -9.90 -4.50
C ASN A 280 -7.91 -9.18 -4.81
N ILE A 281 -6.99 -9.90 -5.45
CA ILE A 281 -5.65 -9.42 -5.77
C ILE A 281 -5.51 -9.26 -7.28
N SER A 282 -5.30 -8.03 -7.74
CA SER A 282 -5.11 -7.70 -9.15
C SER A 282 -3.72 -7.09 -9.40
N ILE A 283 -2.92 -7.73 -10.26
CA ILE A 283 -1.61 -7.24 -10.71
C ILE A 283 -1.65 -7.08 -12.22
N ASN A 284 -1.48 -5.86 -12.75
CA ASN A 284 -1.62 -5.58 -14.17
C ASN A 284 -0.51 -4.65 -14.69
N ASN A 285 0.13 -5.02 -15.80
CA ASN A 285 1.19 -4.24 -16.43
C ASN A 285 2.33 -3.90 -15.47
N VAL A 286 2.83 -4.91 -14.75
CA VAL A 286 3.87 -4.72 -13.72
C VAL A 286 5.20 -5.31 -14.19
N LEU A 287 6.27 -4.54 -14.00
CA LEU A 287 7.65 -4.98 -14.20
C LEU A 287 8.32 -5.16 -12.84
N VAL A 288 8.81 -6.37 -12.54
CA VAL A 288 9.54 -6.69 -11.30
C VAL A 288 10.91 -7.26 -11.65
N ALA A 289 11.99 -6.65 -11.19
CA ALA A 289 13.34 -7.05 -11.62
C ALA A 289 13.72 -8.49 -11.22
N SER A 290 13.22 -8.97 -10.07
CA SER A 290 13.60 -10.26 -9.49
C SER A 290 12.40 -11.14 -9.18
N LEU A 291 11.74 -10.94 -8.03
CA LEU A 291 10.71 -11.85 -7.52
C LEU A 291 9.38 -11.12 -7.37
N ALA A 292 8.34 -11.63 -8.02
CA ALA A 292 6.95 -11.34 -7.66
C ALA A 292 6.43 -12.45 -6.75
N LYS A 293 5.91 -12.11 -5.58
CA LYS A 293 5.36 -13.07 -4.63
C LYS A 293 3.99 -12.63 -4.16
N VAL A 294 3.03 -13.54 -4.29
CA VAL A 294 1.64 -13.36 -3.84
C VAL A 294 1.28 -14.50 -2.89
N ILE A 295 0.72 -14.16 -1.72
CA ILE A 295 0.18 -15.13 -0.76
C ILE A 295 -1.21 -14.64 -0.33
N ALA A 296 -2.27 -15.43 -0.59
CA ALA A 296 -3.64 -15.08 -0.21
C ALA A 296 -4.11 -15.70 1.13
N LYS A 297 -3.62 -16.90 1.46
CA LYS A 297 -3.83 -17.65 2.72
C LYS A 297 -5.22 -18.29 2.87
N GLU A 298 -6.11 -17.88 3.78
CA GLU A 298 -7.36 -18.63 4.03
C GLU A 298 -8.56 -17.83 3.50
N GLY A 299 -9.39 -18.45 2.67
CA GLY A 299 -10.57 -17.83 2.08
C GLY A 299 -10.82 -18.32 0.66
N ASP A 300 -11.93 -17.91 0.04
CA ASP A 300 -12.16 -18.17 -1.39
C ASP A 300 -11.56 -16.98 -2.17
N ASP A 301 -10.29 -17.07 -2.55
CA ASP A 301 -9.52 -15.94 -3.07
C ASP A 301 -9.59 -15.81 -4.59
N TYR A 302 -9.59 -14.57 -5.10
CA TYR A 302 -9.45 -14.25 -6.52
C TYR A 302 -8.13 -13.53 -6.79
N VAL A 303 -7.26 -14.16 -7.59
CA VAL A 303 -5.97 -13.59 -7.98
C VAL A 303 -5.88 -13.45 -9.50
N SER A 304 -5.85 -12.21 -9.99
CA SER A 304 -5.72 -11.87 -11.41
C SER A 304 -4.37 -11.25 -11.72
N ILE A 305 -3.57 -11.86 -12.58
CA ILE A 305 -2.23 -11.38 -12.93
C ILE A 305 -2.09 -11.27 -14.45
N ASN A 306 -2.01 -10.04 -14.94
CA ASN A 306 -1.98 -9.72 -16.36
C ASN A 306 -0.72 -8.91 -16.72
N ASN A 307 -0.02 -9.31 -17.77
CA ASN A 307 1.16 -8.61 -18.30
C ASN A 307 2.25 -8.39 -17.24
N LEU A 308 2.50 -9.39 -16.39
CA LEU A 308 3.60 -9.37 -15.42
C LEU A 308 4.91 -9.81 -16.08
N MET A 309 5.96 -9.01 -15.95
CA MET A 309 7.32 -9.39 -16.31
C MET A 309 8.18 -9.51 -15.05
N ALA A 310 8.72 -10.70 -14.78
CA ALA A 310 9.68 -10.90 -13.68
C ALA A 310 10.67 -12.04 -13.98
N ASN A 311 11.70 -12.19 -13.15
CA ASN A 311 12.55 -13.38 -13.25
C ASN A 311 11.81 -14.60 -12.67
N ARG A 312 11.22 -14.42 -11.48
CA ARG A 312 10.55 -15.47 -10.73
C ARG A 312 9.19 -14.99 -10.22
N MET A 313 8.23 -15.91 -10.18
CA MET A 313 7.00 -15.74 -9.43
C MET A 313 6.77 -16.90 -8.46
N GLU A 314 6.27 -16.56 -7.28
CA GLU A 314 5.69 -17.51 -6.33
C GLU A 314 4.25 -17.09 -6.02
N LEU A 315 3.31 -18.02 -6.17
CA LEU A 315 1.90 -17.85 -5.88
C LEU A 315 1.45 -18.92 -4.89
N PHE A 316 0.87 -18.47 -3.78
CA PHE A 316 0.26 -19.32 -2.76
C PHE A 316 -1.18 -18.83 -2.58
N LEU A 317 -2.17 -19.63 -2.98
CA LEU A 317 -3.58 -19.25 -2.84
C LEU A 317 -4.04 -19.63 -1.43
N GLY A 318 -4.02 -20.92 -1.08
CA GLY A 318 -4.07 -21.37 0.31
C GLY A 318 -5.32 -22.22 0.60
N ILE A 319 -5.99 -22.02 1.73
CA ILE A 319 -7.15 -22.85 2.06
C ILE A 319 -8.43 -22.15 1.63
N GLY A 320 -9.19 -22.78 0.74
CA GLY A 320 -10.49 -22.33 0.24
C GLY A 320 -10.61 -22.64 -1.24
N ASN A 321 -11.69 -22.21 -1.89
CA ASN A 321 -11.88 -22.45 -3.32
C ASN A 321 -11.36 -21.25 -4.09
N ASP A 322 -10.09 -21.32 -4.48
CA ASP A 322 -9.39 -20.18 -5.04
C ASP A 322 -9.49 -20.13 -6.56
N LEU A 323 -9.46 -18.92 -7.11
CA LEU A 323 -9.41 -18.66 -8.54
C LEU A 323 -8.18 -17.84 -8.90
N PHE A 324 -7.25 -18.45 -9.62
CA PHE A 324 -6.15 -17.75 -10.28
C PHE A 324 -6.39 -17.60 -11.79
N GLU A 325 -6.36 -16.37 -12.28
CA GLU A 325 -6.37 -16.03 -13.70
C GLU A 325 -5.09 -15.30 -14.09
N GLY A 326 -4.30 -15.91 -14.98
CA GLY A 326 -3.04 -15.35 -15.47
C GLY A 326 -3.04 -15.13 -16.97
N SER A 327 -2.57 -13.98 -17.45
CA SER A 327 -2.36 -13.73 -18.88
C SER A 327 -1.13 -12.87 -19.17
N GLY A 328 -0.45 -13.11 -20.29
CA GLY A 328 0.69 -12.29 -20.70
C GLY A 328 1.86 -12.30 -19.71
N ILE A 329 1.99 -13.35 -18.90
CA ILE A 329 3.03 -13.46 -17.87
C ILE A 329 4.33 -13.91 -18.53
N MET A 330 5.43 -13.20 -18.29
CA MET A 330 6.77 -13.52 -18.78
C MET A 330 7.73 -13.78 -17.62
N LEU A 331 8.11 -15.04 -17.42
CA LEU A 331 8.92 -15.50 -16.29
C LEU A 331 10.00 -16.50 -16.71
N ASP A 332 11.12 -16.54 -16.01
CA ASP A 332 11.97 -17.74 -16.04
C ASP A 332 11.32 -18.87 -15.26
N ARG A 333 10.72 -18.55 -14.11
CA ARG A 333 10.14 -19.57 -13.24
C ARG A 333 8.87 -19.17 -12.51
N LEU A 334 7.89 -20.08 -12.52
CA LEU A 334 6.64 -19.99 -11.76
C LEU A 334 6.52 -21.17 -10.79
N TRP A 335 6.17 -20.85 -9.54
CA TRP A 335 5.63 -21.82 -8.60
C TRP A 335 4.25 -21.39 -8.16
N THR A 336 3.29 -22.31 -8.26
CA THR A 336 1.91 -22.12 -7.82
C THR A 336 1.53 -23.23 -6.84
N TYR A 337 1.03 -22.84 -5.68
CA TYR A 337 0.49 -23.73 -4.66
C TYR A 337 -0.97 -23.34 -4.45
N LEU A 338 -1.90 -24.24 -4.80
CA LEU A 338 -3.33 -24.02 -4.63
C LEU A 338 -3.75 -24.38 -3.19
N GLU A 339 -3.16 -25.44 -2.61
CA GLU A 339 -3.34 -25.91 -1.22
C GLU A 339 -4.61 -26.75 -0.96
N SER A 340 -5.69 -26.25 -0.37
CA SER A 340 -6.84 -27.12 -0.05
C SER A 340 -8.17 -26.46 -0.35
N GLY A 341 -8.91 -27.03 -1.28
CA GLY A 341 -10.24 -26.61 -1.73
C GLY A 341 -10.46 -27.04 -3.18
N ASP A 342 -11.61 -26.71 -3.75
CA ASP A 342 -11.87 -26.98 -5.17
C ASP A 342 -11.34 -25.80 -6.01
N ASP A 343 -10.05 -25.81 -6.33
CA ASP A 343 -9.35 -24.64 -6.89
C ASP A 343 -9.44 -24.57 -8.42
N ARG A 344 -9.33 -23.34 -8.95
CA ARG A 344 -9.24 -23.10 -10.39
C ARG A 344 -8.03 -22.26 -10.75
N MET A 345 -7.22 -22.78 -11.65
CA MET A 345 -6.04 -22.11 -12.19
C MET A 345 -6.15 -22.01 -13.72
N ASP A 346 -6.28 -20.81 -14.26
CA ASP A 346 -6.27 -20.55 -15.69
C ASP A 346 -5.08 -19.66 -16.07
N LEU A 347 -4.02 -20.26 -16.61
CA LEU A 347 -2.88 -19.53 -17.16
C LEU A 347 -2.97 -19.52 -18.69
N SER A 348 -3.01 -18.31 -19.26
CA SER A 348 -3.19 -18.10 -20.68
C SER A 348 -2.08 -17.24 -21.31
N SER A 349 -1.78 -17.46 -22.59
CA SER A 349 -0.91 -16.58 -23.41
C SER A 349 0.40 -16.14 -22.72
N SER A 350 1.01 -17.03 -21.93
CA SER A 350 2.14 -16.71 -21.06
C SER A 350 3.41 -17.44 -21.52
N GLN A 351 4.58 -16.84 -21.26
CA GLN A 351 5.88 -17.42 -21.52
C GLN A 351 6.60 -17.69 -20.19
N VAL A 352 6.60 -18.95 -19.76
CA VAL A 352 7.22 -19.38 -18.51
C VAL A 352 8.20 -20.52 -18.79
N ASN A 353 9.51 -20.31 -18.59
CA ASN A 353 10.49 -21.33 -18.95
C ASN A 353 10.31 -22.61 -18.11
N THR A 354 10.14 -22.47 -16.80
CA THR A 354 9.93 -23.58 -15.88
C THR A 354 8.73 -23.30 -14.97
N GLN A 355 7.73 -24.16 -14.98
CA GLN A 355 6.53 -24.01 -14.14
C GLN A 355 6.27 -25.26 -13.29
N PHE A 356 5.94 -25.02 -12.03
CA PHE A 356 5.48 -26.02 -11.07
C PHE A 356 4.12 -25.59 -10.51
N VAL A 357 3.12 -26.47 -10.63
CA VAL A 357 1.79 -26.27 -10.07
C VAL A 357 1.48 -27.42 -9.14
N TYR A 358 1.05 -27.11 -7.92
CA TYR A 358 0.63 -28.07 -6.89
C TYR A 358 -0.82 -27.78 -6.52
N GLY A 359 -1.74 -28.66 -6.94
CA GLY A 359 -3.17 -28.60 -6.61
C GLY A 359 -3.45 -28.98 -5.16
N ALA A 360 -2.76 -30.02 -4.67
CA ALA A 360 -2.88 -30.53 -3.31
C ALA A 360 -4.22 -31.23 -3.01
N GLY A 361 -5.15 -30.67 -2.24
CA GLY A 361 -6.34 -31.41 -1.81
C GLY A 361 -7.66 -30.79 -2.26
N GLY A 362 -8.49 -31.52 -2.99
CA GLY A 362 -9.77 -31.04 -3.51
C GLY A 362 -9.93 -31.41 -4.99
N ASN A 363 -10.98 -30.92 -5.66
CA ASN A 363 -11.18 -31.19 -7.08
C ASN A 363 -10.71 -29.99 -7.92
N ASP A 364 -9.45 -30.02 -8.33
CA ASP A 364 -8.85 -28.84 -8.95
C ASP A 364 -9.09 -28.80 -10.47
N SER A 365 -9.23 -27.60 -11.02
CA SER A 365 -9.27 -27.34 -12.46
C SER A 365 -8.08 -26.50 -12.90
N ILE A 366 -7.08 -27.12 -13.51
CA ILE A 366 -5.83 -26.47 -13.92
C ILE A 366 -5.73 -26.46 -15.45
N THR A 367 -5.78 -25.26 -16.03
CA THR A 367 -5.66 -25.02 -17.47
C THR A 367 -4.45 -24.16 -17.82
N LEU A 368 -3.63 -24.66 -18.76
CA LEU A 368 -2.47 -23.96 -19.29
C LEU A 368 -2.66 -23.77 -20.81
N SER A 369 -3.28 -22.67 -21.20
CA SER A 369 -3.73 -22.41 -22.58
C SER A 369 -2.84 -21.40 -23.31
N GLY A 370 -2.42 -21.68 -24.54
CA GLY A 370 -1.57 -20.76 -25.30
C GLY A 370 -0.23 -20.42 -24.63
N CYS A 371 0.19 -21.20 -23.63
CA CYS A 371 1.44 -21.00 -22.92
C CYS A 371 2.64 -21.55 -23.71
N SER A 372 3.82 -20.99 -23.48
CA SER A 372 5.09 -21.48 -24.03
C SER A 372 6.18 -21.56 -22.96
N GLY A 373 7.11 -22.50 -23.12
CA GLY A 373 8.10 -22.79 -22.08
C GLY A 373 8.95 -24.02 -22.36
N THR A 374 9.86 -24.33 -21.43
CA THR A 374 10.69 -25.54 -21.51
C THR A 374 10.04 -26.67 -20.72
N ASP A 375 9.75 -26.45 -19.44
CA ASP A 375 9.28 -27.49 -18.53
C ASP A 375 8.02 -27.05 -17.79
N ALA A 376 7.00 -27.91 -17.80
CA ALA A 376 5.82 -27.82 -16.95
C ALA A 376 5.64 -29.10 -16.15
N THR A 377 5.50 -28.94 -14.84
CA THR A 377 5.15 -30.04 -13.94
C THR A 377 3.91 -29.66 -13.15
N VAL A 378 2.86 -30.47 -13.25
CA VAL A 378 1.59 -30.27 -12.56
C VAL A 378 1.30 -31.49 -11.68
N TYR A 379 1.06 -31.24 -10.40
CA TYR A 379 0.63 -32.22 -9.42
C TYR A 379 -0.83 -31.92 -9.09
N GLY A 380 -1.75 -32.80 -9.47
CA GLY A 380 -3.16 -32.69 -9.02
C GLY A 380 -3.31 -33.16 -7.57
N ASP A 381 -2.47 -34.11 -7.16
CA ASP A 381 -2.49 -34.71 -5.83
C ASP A 381 -3.83 -35.41 -5.51
N GLY A 382 -4.62 -34.94 -4.54
CA GLY A 382 -5.73 -35.67 -3.96
C GLY A 382 -7.10 -35.09 -4.30
N GLY A 383 -7.88 -35.82 -5.10
CA GLY A 383 -9.26 -35.49 -5.47
C GLY A 383 -9.52 -35.86 -6.92
N ASN A 384 -10.57 -35.31 -7.54
CA ASN A 384 -10.90 -35.55 -8.95
C ASN A 384 -10.45 -34.36 -9.82
N ASP A 385 -9.16 -34.26 -10.08
CA ASP A 385 -8.58 -33.11 -10.77
C ASP A 385 -8.80 -33.15 -12.29
N THR A 386 -9.04 -31.98 -12.86
CA THR A 386 -9.07 -31.74 -14.31
C THR A 386 -7.81 -30.97 -14.71
N LEU A 387 -6.91 -31.64 -15.42
CA LEU A 387 -5.66 -31.06 -15.88
C LEU A 387 -5.66 -30.92 -17.40
N SER A 388 -5.44 -29.70 -17.91
CA SER A 388 -5.52 -29.38 -19.33
C SER A 388 -4.35 -28.52 -19.79
N THR A 389 -3.59 -29.01 -20.77
CA THR A 389 -2.51 -28.26 -21.43
C THR A 389 -2.73 -28.21 -22.94
N PRO A 390 -3.67 -27.40 -23.45
CA PRO A 390 -3.79 -27.18 -24.88
C PRO A 390 -2.60 -26.37 -25.47
N ALA A 391 -1.62 -26.02 -24.62
CA ALA A 391 -0.37 -25.39 -25.00
C ALA A 391 0.48 -26.26 -25.95
N ASN A 392 0.52 -25.91 -27.23
CA ASN A 392 1.48 -26.46 -28.19
C ASN A 392 2.92 -25.91 -27.99
N GLY A 393 3.12 -24.99 -27.05
CA GLY A 393 4.37 -24.24 -26.88
C GLY A 393 5.29 -24.71 -25.75
N ILE A 394 4.86 -25.65 -24.90
CA ILE A 394 5.68 -26.17 -23.79
C ILE A 394 6.38 -27.46 -24.25
N GLN A 395 7.71 -27.50 -24.16
CA GLN A 395 8.50 -28.63 -24.68
C GLN A 395 8.29 -29.93 -23.89
N ASN A 396 8.30 -29.84 -22.56
CA ASN A 396 8.17 -30.97 -21.65
C ASN A 396 7.01 -30.74 -20.68
N VAL A 397 5.97 -31.57 -20.75
CA VAL A 397 4.85 -31.52 -19.82
C VAL A 397 4.80 -32.83 -19.02
N ARG A 398 4.70 -32.73 -17.70
CA ARG A 398 4.55 -33.87 -16.78
C ARG A 398 3.35 -33.64 -15.87
N PHE A 399 2.50 -34.66 -15.78
CA PHE A 399 1.38 -34.72 -14.86
C PHE A 399 1.61 -35.82 -13.83
N TYR A 400 1.32 -35.51 -12.57
CA TYR A 400 1.38 -36.45 -11.47
C TYR A 400 0.03 -36.46 -10.74
N SER A 401 -0.52 -37.66 -10.52
CA SER A 401 -1.65 -37.91 -9.63
C SER A 401 -1.28 -38.95 -8.59
N ILE A 402 -1.84 -38.83 -7.38
CA ILE A 402 -1.59 -39.76 -6.27
C ILE A 402 -2.10 -41.18 -6.58
N GLU A 403 -3.09 -41.33 -7.48
CA GLU A 403 -3.66 -42.63 -7.83
C GLU A 403 -2.70 -43.58 -8.57
N SER A 404 -1.51 -43.12 -8.99
CA SER A 404 -0.52 -43.97 -9.68
C SER A 404 0.34 -44.86 -8.76
N ARG A 405 0.09 -44.88 -7.44
CA ARG A 405 0.90 -45.60 -6.44
C ARG A 405 0.15 -46.61 -5.55
N LEU A 406 -0.89 -47.28 -6.06
CA LEU A 406 -1.51 -48.43 -5.37
C LEU A 406 -1.21 -49.76 -6.03
#